data_AF-A0A7C3ZCG2-F1
#
_entry.id   AF-A0A7C3ZCG2-F1
#
_cell.length_a   1.000
_cell.length_b   1.000
_cell.length_c   1.000
_cell.angle_alpha   90.00
_cell.angle_beta   90.00
_cell.angle_gamma   90.00
#
_symmetry.space_group_name_H-M   'P 1'
#
loop_
_entity.id
_entity.type
_entity.pdbx_description
1 polymer ?
#
loop_
_entity_poly.entity_id
_entity_poly.type
_entity_poly.pdbx_seq_one_letter_code
_entity_poly.pdbx_strand_id
1 'polypeptide(L)'
;MKHLEFKLKYAKALMEGEKKLTIRKWTNLKEGDEVLVHSGGKIIGRARILSVQKKQISEITDEEAKLDGFRGAEELRREIERMGYDGEVFLIHFDFKPLEAVNPHNLYYGNADLEEIARKSLENLELDERERKVLEIFLKYGSIRKAARKLGGARKRGEIRKILRKCYKELLEKGIMKK
;
A
#
# COMPACT_ATOMS: atom_id res chain seq x y z
N MET A 1 7.08 -6.98 -0.67
CA MET A 1 7.42 -5.61 -1.11
C MET A 1 6.61 -4.61 -0.29
N LYS A 2 7.27 -3.60 0.25
CA LYS A 2 6.64 -2.54 1.07
C LYS A 2 5.99 -1.48 0.15
N HIS A 3 5.07 -0.70 0.71
CA HIS A 3 4.28 0.27 -0.05
C HIS A 3 4.27 1.63 0.66
N LEU A 4 4.33 2.70 -0.13
CA LEU A 4 4.21 4.07 0.32
C LEU A 4 3.04 4.74 -0.42
N GLU A 5 1.93 4.92 0.29
CA GLU A 5 0.68 5.43 -0.30
C GLU A 5 0.53 6.95 -0.10
N PHE A 6 0.10 7.64 -1.15
CA PHE A 6 -0.19 9.08 -1.16
C PHE A 6 -1.61 9.36 -1.66
N LYS A 7 -2.18 10.49 -1.22
CA LYS A 7 -3.42 11.04 -1.79
C LYS A 7 -3.15 11.48 -3.24
N LEU A 8 -4.17 11.37 -4.11
CA LEU A 8 -4.09 11.75 -5.53
C LEU A 8 -3.55 13.18 -5.75
N LYS A 9 -3.90 14.12 -4.86
CA LYS A 9 -3.43 15.52 -4.93
C LYS A 9 -1.90 15.66 -4.96
N TYR A 10 -1.16 14.67 -4.44
CA TYR A 10 0.30 14.68 -4.43
C TYR A 10 0.94 14.00 -5.66
N ALA A 11 0.16 13.40 -6.56
CA ALA A 11 0.70 12.67 -7.70
C ALA A 11 1.59 13.56 -8.58
N LYS A 12 1.13 14.78 -8.90
CA LYS A 12 1.88 15.73 -9.73
C LYS A 12 3.23 16.09 -9.10
N ALA A 13 3.22 16.55 -7.85
CA ALA A 13 4.43 16.92 -7.12
C ALA A 13 5.44 15.76 -6.94
N LEU A 14 4.95 14.51 -6.86
CA LEU A 14 5.83 13.33 -6.86
C LEU A 14 6.48 13.14 -8.23
N MET A 15 5.70 13.19 -9.32
CA MET A 15 6.19 12.99 -10.69
C MET A 15 7.17 14.09 -11.12
N GLU A 16 6.97 15.32 -10.66
CA GLU A 16 7.85 16.46 -10.92
C GLU A 16 9.08 16.48 -9.98
N GLY A 17 9.15 15.56 -9.02
CA GLY A 17 10.27 15.47 -8.07
C GLY A 17 10.29 16.56 -7.01
N GLU A 18 9.23 17.36 -6.89
CA GLU A 18 9.08 18.40 -5.87
C GLU A 18 8.90 17.80 -4.48
N LYS A 19 8.08 16.74 -4.38
CA LYS A 19 7.77 16.07 -3.13
C LYS A 19 8.79 14.96 -2.84
N LYS A 20 9.64 15.18 -1.84
CA LYS A 20 10.74 14.27 -1.45
C LYS A 20 10.66 13.77 0.01
N LEU A 21 9.66 14.24 0.75
CA LEU A 21 9.43 13.92 2.16
C LEU A 21 7.98 13.49 2.36
N THR A 22 7.75 12.63 3.36
CA THR A 22 6.41 12.41 3.90
C THR A 22 6.39 12.31 5.42
N ILE A 23 5.41 12.95 6.03
CA ILE A 23 5.17 12.87 7.48
C ILE A 23 4.11 11.82 7.78
N ARG A 24 4.39 10.94 8.74
CA ARG A 24 3.48 9.86 9.16
C ARG A 24 3.43 9.72 10.68
N LYS A 25 2.23 9.48 11.22
CA LYS A 25 2.07 9.10 12.64
C LYS A 25 2.74 7.77 12.98
N TRP A 26 2.77 6.84 12.04
CA TRP A 26 3.40 5.54 12.22
C TRP A 26 3.98 5.03 10.91
N THR A 27 5.10 4.33 10.99
CA THR A 27 5.74 3.65 9.86
C THR A 27 6.50 2.41 10.32
N ASN A 28 6.56 1.39 9.45
CA ASN A 28 7.48 0.26 9.57
C ASN A 28 8.62 0.32 8.54
N LEU A 29 8.73 1.46 7.84
CA LEU A 29 9.81 1.70 6.90
C LEU A 29 11.10 2.01 7.64
N LYS A 30 12.22 1.65 7.03
CA LYS A 30 13.57 1.88 7.48
C LYS A 30 14.39 2.44 6.34
N GLU A 31 15.48 3.13 6.67
CA GLU A 31 16.48 3.54 5.69
C GLU A 31 16.95 2.34 4.85
N GLY A 32 17.11 2.56 3.55
CA GLY A 32 17.46 1.54 2.57
C GLY A 32 16.30 0.71 2.03
N ASP A 33 15.09 0.80 2.62
CA ASP A 33 13.93 0.08 2.07
C ASP A 33 13.60 0.53 0.64
N GLU A 34 13.32 -0.43 -0.23
CA GLU A 34 12.67 -0.19 -1.52
C GLU A 34 11.15 -0.39 -1.41
N VAL A 35 10.39 0.61 -1.86
CA VAL A 35 8.93 0.63 -1.76
C VAL A 35 8.28 0.92 -3.12
N LEU A 36 7.08 0.37 -3.33
CA LEU A 36 6.20 0.85 -4.39
C LEU A 36 5.46 2.09 -3.93
N VAL A 37 5.45 3.13 -4.77
CA VAL A 37 4.73 4.36 -4.50
C VAL A 37 3.36 4.30 -5.16
N HIS A 38 2.31 4.48 -4.36
CA HIS A 38 0.93 4.50 -4.82
C HIS A 38 0.36 5.91 -4.74
N SER A 39 -0.38 6.30 -5.77
CA SER A 39 -1.23 7.50 -5.74
C SER A 39 -2.45 7.29 -6.63
N GLY A 40 -3.62 7.75 -6.18
CA GLY A 40 -4.86 7.62 -6.96
C GLY A 40 -5.28 6.18 -7.28
N GLY A 41 -4.89 5.20 -6.47
CA GLY A 41 -5.18 3.79 -6.71
C GLY A 41 -4.26 3.10 -7.72
N LYS A 42 -3.25 3.81 -8.26
CA LYS A 42 -2.24 3.26 -9.16
C LYS A 42 -0.87 3.21 -8.50
N ILE A 43 0.00 2.33 -8.99
CA ILE A 43 1.44 2.39 -8.71
C ILE A 43 2.04 3.36 -9.71
N ILE A 44 2.67 4.43 -9.22
CA ILE A 44 3.23 5.50 -10.07
C ILE A 44 4.76 5.50 -10.10
N GLY A 45 5.39 4.60 -9.33
CA GLY A 45 6.84 4.49 -9.31
C GLY A 45 7.37 3.67 -8.14
N ARG A 46 8.68 3.74 -7.95
CA ARG A 46 9.41 3.14 -6.83
C ARG A 46 10.08 4.24 -6.04
N ALA A 47 10.30 4.01 -4.75
CA ALA A 47 11.15 4.88 -3.97
C ALA A 47 12.12 4.09 -3.11
N ARG A 48 13.32 4.64 -2.94
CA ARG A 48 14.28 4.19 -1.92
C ARG A 48 14.16 5.12 -0.72
N ILE A 49 13.96 4.55 0.46
CA ILE A 49 13.89 5.33 1.70
C ILE A 49 15.31 5.77 2.06
N LEU A 50 15.51 7.08 2.16
CA LEU A 50 16.80 7.69 2.44
C LEU A 50 17.04 7.86 3.93
N SER A 51 15.99 8.17 4.70
CA SER A 51 16.06 8.25 6.16
C SER A 51 14.67 8.15 6.76
N VAL A 52 14.61 7.72 8.03
CA VAL A 52 13.40 7.73 8.85
C VAL A 52 13.75 8.31 10.21
N GLN A 53 13.24 9.50 10.50
CA GLN A 53 13.53 10.23 11.73
C GLN A 53 12.24 10.45 12.51
N LYS A 54 12.31 10.34 13.84
CA LYS A 54 11.24 10.82 14.72
C LYS A 54 11.50 12.27 15.07
N LYS A 55 10.45 13.09 15.06
CA LYS A 55 10.54 14.51 15.36
C LYS A 55 9.25 14.99 16.02
N GLN A 56 9.35 15.96 16.93
CA GLN A 56 8.15 16.62 17.45
C GLN A 56 7.51 17.48 16.35
N ILE A 57 6.17 17.52 16.30
CA ILE A 57 5.44 18.35 15.32
C ILE A 57 5.86 19.83 15.41
N SER A 58 6.17 20.31 16.61
CA SER A 58 6.63 21.68 16.87
C SER A 58 8.02 21.99 16.30
N GLU A 59 8.84 20.98 16.01
CA GLU A 59 10.20 21.13 15.50
C GLU A 59 10.26 21.06 13.96
N ILE A 60 9.14 20.76 13.30
CA ILE A 60 9.09 20.66 11.84
C ILE A 60 9.32 22.05 11.23
N THR A 61 10.28 22.12 10.31
CA THR A 61 10.69 23.36 9.64
C THR A 61 9.83 23.64 8.41
N ASP A 62 9.87 24.90 7.93
CA ASP A 62 9.21 25.26 6.67
C ASP A 62 9.76 24.49 5.47
N GLU A 63 11.06 24.19 5.47
CA GLU A 63 11.71 23.41 4.41
C GLU A 63 11.18 21.98 4.39
N GLU A 64 11.11 21.31 5.55
CA GLU A 64 10.55 19.96 5.66
C GLU A 64 9.08 19.91 5.24
N ALA A 65 8.29 20.91 5.64
CA ALA A 65 6.90 21.03 5.24
C ALA A 65 6.76 21.21 3.72
N LYS A 66 7.63 22.03 3.10
CA LYS A 66 7.69 22.21 1.65
C LYS A 66 8.05 20.92 0.91
N LEU A 67 9.01 20.16 1.43
CA LEU A 67 9.35 18.84 0.87
C LEU A 67 8.21 17.81 1.03
N ASP A 68 7.33 17.97 2.02
CA ASP A 68 6.09 17.20 2.17
C ASP A 68 4.93 17.75 1.29
N GLY A 69 5.16 18.80 0.51
CA GLY A 69 4.18 19.39 -0.41
C GLY A 69 3.18 20.33 0.26
N PHE A 70 3.58 20.97 1.37
CA PHE A 70 2.86 22.08 2.00
C PHE A 70 3.55 23.42 1.70
N ARG A 71 2.87 24.55 1.90
CA ARG A 71 3.43 25.89 1.72
C ARG A 71 4.44 26.26 2.82
N GLY A 72 4.29 25.67 4.01
CA GLY A 72 5.15 25.88 5.17
C GLY A 72 4.65 25.11 6.40
N ALA A 73 5.38 25.23 7.51
CA ALA A 73 5.15 24.49 8.74
C ALA A 73 3.77 24.81 9.36
N GLU A 74 3.30 26.05 9.23
CA GLU A 74 1.98 26.46 9.75
C GLU A 74 0.82 25.74 9.03
N GLU A 75 0.88 25.61 7.69
CA GLU A 75 -0.13 24.87 6.91
C GLU A 75 -0.12 23.39 7.27
N LEU A 76 1.07 22.80 7.39
CA LEU A 76 1.25 21.42 7.80
C LEU A 76 0.66 21.18 9.20
N ARG A 77 0.99 22.02 10.19
CA ARG A 77 0.49 21.88 11.57
C ARG A 77 -1.02 21.94 11.64
N ARG A 78 -1.66 22.85 10.88
CA ARG A 78 -3.13 22.89 10.74
C ARG A 78 -3.70 21.60 10.18
N GLU A 79 -3.08 21.01 9.16
CA GLU A 79 -3.56 19.73 8.60
C GLU A 79 -3.38 18.57 9.61
N ILE A 80 -2.26 18.54 10.34
CA ILE A 80 -1.99 17.55 11.40
C ILE A 80 -3.02 17.68 12.55
N GLU A 81 -3.32 18.89 12.99
CA GLU A 81 -4.33 19.19 14.01
C GLU A 81 -5.72 18.73 13.56
N ARG A 82 -6.11 19.01 12.30
CA ARG A 82 -7.37 18.51 11.72
C ARG A 82 -7.46 16.98 11.68
N MET A 83 -6.32 16.30 11.63
CA MET A 83 -6.24 14.84 11.71
C MET A 83 -6.29 14.31 13.16
N GLY A 84 -6.29 15.20 14.16
CA GLY A 84 -6.27 14.86 15.58
C GLY A 84 -4.95 14.22 16.00
N TYR A 85 -3.84 14.64 15.40
CA TYR A 85 -2.51 14.12 15.69
C TYR A 85 -1.73 15.12 16.55
N ASP A 86 -1.02 14.59 17.54
CA ASP A 86 -0.20 15.32 18.50
C ASP A 86 1.14 14.59 18.74
N GLY A 87 2.08 15.30 19.37
CA GLY A 87 3.38 14.76 19.77
C GLY A 87 4.33 14.47 18.59
N GLU A 88 4.87 13.25 18.58
CA GLU A 88 5.91 12.84 17.65
C GLU A 88 5.35 12.26 16.35
N VAL A 89 6.04 12.55 15.26
CA VAL A 89 5.78 11.98 13.93
C VAL A 89 7.07 11.46 13.31
N PHE A 90 6.90 10.60 12.31
CA PHE A 90 8.01 10.11 11.48
C PHE A 90 8.13 10.97 10.23
N LEU A 91 9.31 11.55 10.02
CA LEU A 91 9.74 12.17 8.78
C LEU A 91 10.45 11.11 7.95
N ILE A 92 9.97 10.91 6.74
CA ILE A 92 10.49 9.89 5.83
C ILE A 92 10.97 10.58 4.57
N HIS A 93 12.29 10.67 4.40
CA HIS A 93 12.89 11.12 3.15
C HIS A 93 12.99 9.95 2.19
N PHE A 94 12.76 10.22 0.92
CA PHE A 94 12.82 9.19 -0.11
C PHE A 94 13.31 9.74 -1.45
N ASP A 95 13.96 8.87 -2.20
CA ASP A 95 14.37 9.09 -3.58
C ASP A 95 13.37 8.39 -4.49
N PHE A 96 12.54 9.17 -5.19
CA PHE A 96 11.44 8.67 -6.01
C PHE A 96 11.86 8.52 -7.47
N LYS A 97 11.59 7.36 -8.04
CA LYS A 97 11.77 7.05 -9.46
C LYS A 97 10.40 6.77 -10.09
N PRO A 98 9.90 7.66 -10.96
CA PRO A 98 8.61 7.47 -11.62
C PRO A 98 8.65 6.24 -12.54
N LEU A 99 7.49 5.61 -12.69
CA LEU A 99 7.24 4.54 -13.65
C LEU A 99 5.95 4.85 -14.40
N GLU A 100 5.73 4.17 -15.53
CA GLU A 100 4.41 4.15 -16.15
C GLU A 100 3.38 3.63 -15.13
N ALA A 101 2.23 4.30 -15.05
CA ALA A 101 1.26 4.04 -13.99
C ALA A 101 0.62 2.65 -14.15
N VAL A 102 0.90 1.74 -13.23
CA VAL A 102 0.41 0.35 -13.28
C VAL A 102 -0.77 0.15 -12.33
N ASN A 103 -1.79 -0.57 -12.79
CA ASN A 103 -2.85 -1.05 -11.91
C ASN A 103 -2.27 -2.08 -10.92
N PRO A 104 -2.40 -1.89 -9.58
CA PRO A 104 -1.89 -2.85 -8.60
C PRO A 104 -2.41 -4.27 -8.81
N HIS A 105 -3.66 -4.43 -9.29
CA HIS A 105 -4.21 -5.73 -9.66
C HIS A 105 -3.32 -6.42 -10.69
N ASN A 106 -3.05 -5.73 -11.80
CA ASN A 106 -2.26 -6.27 -12.90
C ASN A 106 -0.83 -6.62 -12.48
N LEU A 107 -0.23 -5.86 -11.56
CA LEU A 107 1.09 -6.20 -11.03
C LEU A 107 1.09 -7.57 -10.31
N TYR A 108 0.04 -7.88 -9.55
CA TYR A 108 -0.01 -9.10 -8.73
C TYR A 108 -0.66 -10.29 -9.41
N TYR A 109 -1.62 -10.04 -10.30
CA TYR A 109 -2.50 -11.05 -10.86
C TYR A 109 -2.56 -11.02 -12.39
N GLY A 110 -1.84 -10.12 -13.06
CA GLY A 110 -1.99 -9.92 -14.50
C GLY A 110 -3.44 -9.59 -14.86
N ASN A 111 -3.98 -10.29 -15.86
CA ASN A 111 -5.39 -10.18 -16.23
C ASN A 111 -6.28 -11.21 -15.53
N ALA A 112 -5.74 -11.99 -14.58
CA ALA A 112 -6.49 -13.04 -13.90
C ALA A 112 -7.61 -12.46 -13.03
N ASP A 113 -8.77 -13.11 -13.08
CA ASP A 113 -9.88 -12.80 -12.20
C ASP A 113 -9.67 -13.42 -10.81
N LEU A 114 -9.98 -12.66 -9.76
CA LEU A 114 -9.76 -13.10 -8.38
C LEU A 114 -10.72 -14.21 -7.97
N GLU A 115 -11.96 -14.21 -8.47
CA GLU A 115 -12.91 -15.29 -8.19
C GLU A 115 -12.48 -16.57 -8.88
N GLU A 116 -11.97 -16.47 -10.11
CA GLU A 116 -11.34 -17.60 -10.79
C GLU A 116 -10.17 -18.19 -10.02
N ILE A 117 -9.25 -17.34 -9.54
CA ILE A 117 -8.14 -17.78 -8.68
C ILE A 117 -8.69 -18.53 -7.47
N ALA A 118 -9.64 -17.95 -6.74
CA ALA A 118 -10.18 -18.56 -5.52
C ALA A 118 -10.85 -19.91 -5.78
N ARG A 119 -11.64 -20.03 -6.85
CA ARG A 119 -12.34 -21.27 -7.22
C ARG A 119 -11.35 -22.37 -7.59
N LYS A 120 -10.42 -22.09 -8.51
CA LYS A 120 -9.38 -23.04 -8.92
C LYS A 120 -8.51 -23.48 -7.75
N SER A 121 -8.26 -22.57 -6.81
CA SER A 121 -7.50 -22.89 -5.60
C SER A 121 -8.20 -23.91 -4.71
N LEU A 122 -9.51 -23.75 -4.48
CA LEU A 122 -10.31 -24.68 -3.67
C LEU A 122 -10.42 -26.07 -4.29
N GLU A 123 -10.40 -26.14 -5.63
CA GLU A 123 -10.52 -27.37 -6.42
C GLU A 123 -9.18 -28.12 -6.57
N ASN A 124 -8.06 -27.41 -6.71
CA ASN A 124 -6.80 -28.00 -7.20
C ASN A 124 -5.61 -27.89 -6.24
N LEU A 125 -5.72 -27.12 -5.15
CA LEU A 125 -4.62 -26.92 -4.20
C LEU A 125 -4.92 -27.57 -2.86
N GLU A 126 -3.85 -27.98 -2.18
CA GLU A 126 -3.90 -28.39 -0.78
C GLU A 126 -3.86 -27.13 0.09
N LEU A 127 -5.01 -26.80 0.68
CA LEU A 127 -5.19 -25.59 1.49
C LEU A 127 -5.39 -25.97 2.94
N ASP A 128 -4.81 -25.19 3.85
CA ASP A 128 -5.15 -25.32 5.27
C ASP A 128 -6.60 -24.85 5.54
N GLU A 129 -7.12 -25.19 6.73
CA GLU A 129 -8.49 -24.87 7.12
C GLU A 129 -8.77 -23.36 7.05
N ARG A 130 -7.77 -22.54 7.39
CA ARG A 130 -7.90 -21.08 7.41
C ARG A 130 -7.94 -20.51 5.99
N GLU A 131 -7.06 -20.98 5.11
CA GLU A 131 -6.99 -20.60 3.70
C GLU A 131 -8.29 -20.95 2.98
N ARG A 132 -8.76 -22.19 3.15
CA ARG A 132 -10.05 -22.64 2.61
C ARG A 132 -11.20 -21.75 3.06
N LYS A 133 -11.33 -21.50 4.37
CA LYS A 133 -12.36 -20.63 4.94
C LYS A 133 -12.31 -19.20 4.40
N VAL A 134 -11.11 -18.65 4.21
CA VAL A 134 -10.94 -17.30 3.67
C VAL A 134 -11.40 -17.22 2.21
N LEU A 135 -11.04 -18.20 1.38
CA LEU A 135 -11.42 -18.25 -0.03
C LEU A 135 -12.93 -18.46 -0.21
N GLU A 136 -13.54 -19.35 0.56
CA GLU A 136 -14.99 -19.58 0.56
C GLU A 136 -15.78 -18.32 0.94
N ILE A 137 -15.34 -17.62 2.00
CA ILE A 137 -15.95 -16.34 2.38
C ILE A 137 -15.72 -15.30 1.27
N PHE A 138 -14.55 -15.27 0.66
CA PHE A 138 -14.29 -14.36 -0.45
C PHE A 138 -15.25 -14.60 -1.63
N LEU A 139 -15.38 -15.84 -2.10
CA LEU A 139 -16.31 -16.22 -3.18
C LEU A 139 -17.75 -15.91 -2.84
N LYS A 140 -18.20 -16.19 -1.61
CA LYS A 140 -19.57 -15.91 -1.16
C LYS A 140 -19.95 -14.43 -1.28
N TYR A 141 -19.01 -13.51 -1.11
CA TYR A 141 -19.29 -12.07 -1.09
C TYR A 141 -18.76 -11.30 -2.31
N GLY A 142 -17.98 -11.94 -3.20
CA GLY A 142 -17.41 -11.37 -4.43
C GLY A 142 -16.54 -10.12 -4.20
N SER A 143 -16.03 -9.92 -2.98
CA SER A 143 -15.30 -8.69 -2.65
C SER A 143 -14.39 -8.86 -1.45
N ILE A 144 -13.11 -8.53 -1.63
CA ILE A 144 -12.11 -8.50 -0.56
C ILE A 144 -12.59 -7.62 0.61
N ARG A 145 -13.23 -6.48 0.31
CA ARG A 145 -13.72 -5.55 1.33
C ARG A 145 -14.84 -6.18 2.16
N LYS A 146 -15.83 -6.82 1.50
CA LYS A 146 -16.97 -7.44 2.18
C LYS A 146 -16.51 -8.67 2.98
N ALA A 147 -15.70 -9.53 2.36
CA ALA A 147 -15.10 -10.70 3.00
C ALA A 147 -14.29 -10.34 4.24
N ALA A 148 -13.46 -9.29 4.18
CA ALA A 148 -12.68 -8.85 5.33
C ALA A 148 -13.55 -8.45 6.53
N ARG A 149 -14.66 -7.73 6.30
CA ARG A 149 -15.60 -7.40 7.39
C ARG A 149 -16.17 -8.65 8.06
N LYS A 150 -16.45 -9.70 7.28
CA LYS A 150 -16.98 -10.97 7.79
C LYS A 150 -15.93 -11.82 8.51
N LEU A 151 -14.65 -11.66 8.15
CA LEU A 151 -13.52 -12.35 8.78
C LEU A 151 -12.98 -11.68 10.05
N GLY A 152 -13.55 -10.56 10.50
CA GLY A 152 -13.11 -9.83 11.69
C GLY A 152 -12.60 -8.41 11.46
N GLY A 153 -12.94 -7.78 10.33
CA GLY A 153 -12.78 -6.34 10.13
C GLY A 153 -11.80 -5.93 9.03
N ALA A 154 -11.61 -4.62 8.86
CA ALA A 154 -10.90 -4.06 7.70
C ALA A 154 -9.43 -4.52 7.59
N ARG A 155 -8.77 -4.84 8.71
CA ARG A 155 -7.37 -5.33 8.72
C ARG A 155 -7.21 -6.68 8.01
N LYS A 156 -8.28 -7.47 7.90
CA LYS A 156 -8.28 -8.78 7.21
C LYS A 156 -8.11 -8.72 5.70
N ARG A 157 -8.23 -7.54 5.08
CA ARG A 157 -7.98 -7.38 3.63
C ARG A 157 -6.55 -7.79 3.24
N GLY A 158 -5.57 -7.59 4.12
CA GLY A 158 -4.18 -7.99 3.88
C GLY A 158 -4.03 -9.51 3.83
N GLU A 159 -4.67 -10.21 4.75
CA GLU A 159 -4.70 -11.67 4.84
C GLU A 159 -5.32 -12.28 3.57
N ILE A 160 -6.49 -11.80 3.14
CA ILE A 160 -7.16 -12.28 1.91
C ILE A 160 -6.26 -12.11 0.69
N ARG A 161 -5.65 -10.93 0.51
CA ARG A 161 -4.73 -10.70 -0.62
C ARG A 161 -3.49 -11.57 -0.55
N LYS A 162 -2.96 -11.83 0.64
CA LYS A 162 -1.80 -12.71 0.82
C LYS A 162 -2.13 -14.13 0.35
N ILE A 163 -3.29 -14.65 0.75
CA ILE A 163 -3.75 -15.99 0.37
C ILE A 163 -4.00 -16.04 -1.14
N LEU A 164 -4.77 -15.11 -1.71
CA LEU A 164 -5.02 -15.07 -3.17
C LEU A 164 -3.73 -15.02 -3.99
N ARG A 165 -2.72 -14.24 -3.56
CA ARG A 165 -1.41 -14.20 -4.24
C ARG A 165 -0.64 -15.51 -4.12
N LYS A 166 -0.65 -16.13 -2.92
CA LYS A 166 -0.02 -17.44 -2.70
C LYS A 166 -0.64 -18.47 -3.65
N CYS A 167 -1.97 -18.57 -3.64
CA CYS A 167 -2.66 -19.54 -4.46
C CYS A 167 -2.50 -19.27 -5.97
N TYR A 168 -2.55 -18.00 -6.41
CA TYR A 168 -2.28 -17.67 -7.80
C TYR A 168 -0.88 -18.12 -8.25
N LYS A 169 0.15 -17.88 -7.43
CA LYS A 169 1.52 -18.35 -7.73
C LYS A 169 1.57 -19.87 -7.89
N GLU A 170 0.94 -20.60 -6.97
CA GLU A 170 0.91 -22.07 -7.00
C GLU A 170 0.13 -22.62 -8.21
N LEU A 171 -0.99 -21.99 -8.58
CA LEU A 171 -1.75 -22.34 -9.77
C LEU A 171 -0.95 -22.13 -11.06
N LEU A 172 -0.11 -21.08 -11.12
CA LEU A 172 0.81 -20.86 -12.24
C LEU A 172 1.89 -21.95 -12.29
N GLU A 173 2.49 -22.28 -11.14
CA GLU A 173 3.54 -23.30 -11.03
C GLU A 173 3.03 -24.69 -11.45
N LYS A 174 1.77 -25.03 -11.13
CA LYS A 174 1.11 -26.27 -11.56
C LYS A 174 0.57 -26.23 -13.00
N GLY A 175 0.71 -25.11 -13.71
CA GLY A 175 0.20 -24.93 -15.08
C GLY A 175 -1.32 -24.86 -15.22
N ILE A 176 -2.04 -24.69 -14.10
CA ILE A 176 -3.52 -24.62 -14.05
C ILE A 176 -4.01 -23.23 -14.50
N MET A 177 -3.19 -22.20 -14.28
CA MET A 177 -3.40 -20.86 -14.80
C MET A 177 -2.19 -20.42 -15.62
N LYS A 178 -2.42 -19.45 -16.52
CA LYS A 178 -1.36 -18.79 -17.29
C LYS A 178 -1.32 -17.31 -16.91
N LYS A 179 -0.14 -16.72 -17.08
CA LYS A 179 0.11 -15.31 -16.77
C LYS A 179 -0.35 -14.39 -17.90
#